data_AF-A0A2G6D0B8-F1
#
_entry.id   AF-A0A2G6D0B8-F1
#
_cell.length_a   1.000
_cell.length_b   1.000
_cell.length_c   1.000
_cell.angle_alpha   90.00
_cell.angle_beta   90.00
_cell.angle_gamma   90.00
#
_symmetry.space_group_name_H-M   'P 1'
#
loop_
_entity.id
_entity.type
_entity.pdbx_description
1 polymer ?
#
loop_
_entity_poly.entity_id
_entity_poly.type
_entity_poly.pdbx_seq_one_letter_code
_entity_poly.pdbx_strand_id
1 'polypeptide(L)'
;MAISSVIQTGAQGVQQAMAGMQRSAGKIASAGFASTPPEPPGGVDIVSPLIDMKVCEISAKANAAVVGAGEKMLGTLLDVKV
;
A
#
# COMPACT_ATOMS: atom_id res chain seq x y z
N MET A 1 4.88 7.22 24.83
CA MET A 1 4.94 5.82 24.34
C MET A 1 3.94 5.50 23.22
N ALA A 2 2.76 6.14 23.14
CA ALA A 2 1.78 5.85 22.07
C ALA A 2 2.24 6.24 20.63
N ILE A 3 2.90 7.40 20.47
CA ILE A 3 3.29 7.92 19.13
C ILE A 3 4.34 7.03 18.47
N SER A 4 5.32 6.53 19.23
CA SER A 4 6.34 5.62 18.69
C SER A 4 5.74 4.30 18.23
N SER A 5 4.68 3.82 18.89
CA SER A 5 3.95 2.62 18.47
C SER A 5 3.17 2.87 17.17
N VAL A 6 2.53 4.03 17.02
CA VAL A 6 1.79 4.39 15.80
C VAL A 6 2.72 4.54 14.60
N ILE A 7 3.89 5.16 14.78
CA ILE A 7 4.90 5.28 13.71
C ILE A 7 5.41 3.89 13.31
N GLN A 8 5.66 3.00 14.27
CA GLN A 8 6.11 1.65 13.99
C GLN A 8 5.05 0.84 13.22
N THR A 9 3.77 0.93 13.63
CA THR A 9 2.65 0.28 12.95
C THR A 9 2.43 0.86 11.55
N GLY A 10 2.53 2.18 11.37
CA GLY A 10 2.42 2.83 10.08
C GLY A 10 3.54 2.40 9.12
N ALA A 11 4.78 2.36 9.60
CA ALA A 11 5.92 1.89 8.83
C ALA A 11 5.78 0.41 8.42
N GLN A 12 5.32 -0.45 9.33
CA GLN A 12 5.03 -1.85 9.02
C GLN A 12 3.90 -1.99 7.98
N GLY A 13 2.85 -1.18 8.08
CA GLY A 13 1.76 -1.16 7.11
C GLY A 13 2.22 -0.74 5.71
N VAL A 14 3.11 0.25 5.62
CA VAL A 14 3.73 0.68 4.35
C VAL A 14 4.59 -0.44 3.75
N GLN A 15 5.38 -1.14 4.56
CA GLN A 15 6.19 -2.29 4.07
C GLN A 15 5.31 -3.42 3.54
N GLN A 16 4.20 -3.73 4.22
CA GLN A 16 3.23 -4.73 3.76
C GLN A 16 2.55 -4.31 2.46
N ALA A 17 2.16 -3.04 2.33
CA ALA A 17 1.56 -2.50 1.11
C ALA A 17 2.53 -2.58 -0.08
N MET A 18 3.82 -2.29 0.11
CA MET A 18 4.83 -2.43 -0.95
C MET A 18 4.99 -3.88 -1.40
N ALA A 19 4.98 -4.85 -0.48
CA ALA A 19 5.04 -6.26 -0.83
C ALA A 19 3.78 -6.74 -1.61
N GLY A 20 2.60 -6.23 -1.25
CA GLY A 20 1.35 -6.49 -1.98
C GLY A 20 1.36 -5.89 -3.39
N MET A 21 1.89 -4.68 -3.53
CA MET A 21 2.04 -3.98 -4.81
C MET A 21 3.00 -4.74 -5.75
N GLN A 22 4.16 -5.21 -5.25
CA GLN A 22 5.10 -6.00 -6.05
C GLN A 22 4.49 -7.30 -6.60
N ARG A 23 3.71 -8.02 -5.77
CA ARG A 23 3.01 -9.23 -6.22
C ARG A 23 1.95 -8.92 -7.27
N SER A 24 1.20 -7.84 -7.08
CA SER A 24 0.16 -7.42 -8.03
C SER A 24 0.77 -6.99 -9.36
N ALA A 25 1.87 -6.22 -9.33
CA ALA A 25 2.63 -5.85 -10.51
C ALA A 25 3.16 -7.08 -11.27
N GLY A 26 3.64 -8.11 -10.55
CA GLY A 26 4.05 -9.38 -11.16
C GLY A 26 2.92 -10.09 -11.89
N LYS A 27 1.72 -10.17 -11.28
CA LYS A 27 0.52 -10.76 -11.90
C LYS A 27 0.08 -9.99 -13.15
N ILE A 28 0.10 -8.66 -13.11
CA ILE A 28 -0.24 -7.79 -14.25
C ILE A 28 0.77 -7.98 -15.38
N ALA A 29 2.07 -8.02 -15.07
CA ALA A 29 3.09 -8.27 -16.07
C ALA A 29 2.92 -9.64 -16.74
N SER A 30 2.68 -10.71 -15.95
CA SER A 30 2.44 -12.05 -16.50
C SER A 30 1.16 -12.15 -17.34
N ALA A 31 0.12 -11.39 -16.99
CA ALA A 31 -1.10 -11.31 -17.77
C ALA A 31 -0.88 -10.68 -19.16
N GLY A 32 0.06 -9.74 -19.28
CA GLY A 32 0.48 -9.17 -20.57
C GLY A 32 1.24 -10.17 -21.47
N PHE A 33 1.94 -11.14 -20.89
CA PHE A 33 2.68 -12.18 -21.63
C PHE A 33 1.83 -13.40 -22.02
N ALA A 34 0.61 -13.55 -21.49
CA ALA A 34 -0.30 -14.67 -21.79
C ALA A 34 -0.99 -14.57 -23.16
N SER A 35 -0.41 -13.83 -24.11
CA SER A 35 -0.88 -13.80 -25.48
C SER A 35 -0.28 -14.99 -26.24
N THR A 36 -1.16 -15.96 -26.58
CA THR A 36 -1.03 -17.17 -27.45
C THR A 36 -0.58 -18.50 -26.79
N PRO A 37 -1.28 -19.66 -27.02
CA PRO A 37 -2.55 -19.95 -27.72
C PRO A 37 -3.59 -20.74 -26.84
N PRO A 38 -4.71 -21.25 -27.43
CA PRO A 38 -6.08 -20.98 -26.99
C PRO A 38 -6.51 -21.77 -25.72
N GLU A 39 -6.78 -21.06 -24.62
CA GLU A 39 -7.48 -21.64 -23.46
C GLU A 39 -8.83 -20.94 -23.25
N PRO A 40 -9.79 -21.60 -22.54
CA PRO A 40 -11.25 -21.48 -22.72
C PRO A 40 -11.81 -20.08 -22.35
N PRO A 41 -13.12 -19.82 -22.52
CA PRO A 41 -13.73 -18.48 -22.44
C PRO A 41 -13.81 -17.94 -20.99
N GLY A 42 -12.67 -17.77 -20.34
CA GLY A 42 -12.46 -17.09 -19.07
C GLY A 42 -11.22 -16.22 -19.24
N GLY A 43 -11.40 -15.05 -19.85
CA GLY A 43 -10.32 -14.12 -20.15
C GLY A 43 -9.46 -13.80 -18.92
N VAL A 44 -8.18 -13.55 -19.16
CA VAL A 44 -7.20 -13.17 -18.13
C VAL A 44 -7.74 -11.98 -17.33
N ASP A 45 -8.16 -12.22 -16.08
CA ASP A 45 -8.74 -11.20 -15.21
C ASP A 45 -7.64 -10.27 -14.67
N ILE A 46 -7.40 -9.19 -15.41
CA ILE A 46 -6.51 -8.09 -15.04
C ILE A 46 -7.21 -7.12 -14.06
N VAL A 47 -8.53 -7.19 -13.92
CA VAL A 47 -9.31 -6.27 -13.08
C VAL A 47 -9.04 -6.55 -11.60
N SER A 48 -9.07 -7.82 -11.18
CA SER A 48 -8.76 -8.22 -9.81
C SER A 48 -7.38 -7.70 -9.30
N PRO A 49 -6.25 -7.94 -9.99
CA PRO A 49 -4.95 -7.44 -9.53
C PRO A 49 -4.82 -5.91 -9.59
N LEU A 50 -5.58 -5.24 -10.46
CA LEU A 50 -5.61 -3.77 -10.51
C LEU A 50 -6.35 -3.17 -9.30
N ILE A 51 -7.45 -3.81 -8.88
CA ILE A 51 -8.17 -3.45 -7.65
C ILE A 51 -7.30 -3.68 -6.43
N ASP A 52 -6.63 -4.83 -6.32
CA ASP A 52 -5.70 -5.14 -5.23
C ASP A 52 -4.58 -4.10 -5.14
N MET A 53 -4.02 -3.69 -6.28
CA MET A 53 -3.01 -2.64 -6.33
C MET A 53 -3.55 -1.30 -5.83
N LYS A 54 -4.79 -0.94 -6.20
CA LYS A 54 -5.41 0.31 -5.75
C LYS A 54 -5.71 0.32 -4.26
N VAL A 55 -6.13 -0.82 -3.71
CA VAL A 55 -6.34 -1.00 -2.26
C VAL A 55 -5.01 -0.83 -1.51
N CYS A 56 -3.91 -1.40 -2.03
CA CYS A 56 -2.58 -1.22 -1.45
C CYS A 56 -2.13 0.26 -1.47
N GLU A 57 -2.36 0.97 -2.58
CA GLU A 57 -2.06 2.40 -2.70
C GLU A 57 -2.82 3.24 -1.66
N ILE A 58 -4.14 3.00 -1.50
CA ILE A 58 -4.98 3.70 -0.53
C ILE A 58 -4.50 3.42 0.90
N SER A 59 -4.17 2.17 1.21
CA SER A 59 -3.64 1.76 2.52
C SER A 59 -2.32 2.46 2.84
N ALA A 60 -1.39 2.50 1.88
CA ALA A 60 -0.13 3.21 2.04
C ALA A 60 -0.33 4.71 2.28
N LYS A 61 -1.23 5.36 1.53
CA LYS A 61 -1.55 6.79 1.69
C LYS A 61 -2.20 7.08 3.04
N ALA A 62 -3.10 6.21 3.50
CA ALA A 62 -3.71 6.33 4.82
C ALA A 62 -2.68 6.21 5.94
N ASN A 63 -1.79 5.21 5.86
CA ASN A 63 -0.71 5.03 6.83
C ASN A 63 0.25 6.24 6.85
N ALA A 64 0.59 6.79 5.68
CA ALA A 64 1.39 8.02 5.60
C ALA A 64 0.69 9.22 6.25
N ALA A 65 -0.63 9.36 6.07
CA ALA A 65 -1.41 10.42 6.71
C ALA A 65 -1.42 10.30 8.25
N VAL A 66 -1.51 9.07 8.78
CA VAL A 66 -1.44 8.82 10.23
C VAL A 66 -0.07 9.21 10.79
N VAL A 67 1.01 8.84 10.09
CA VAL A 67 2.38 9.24 10.48
C VAL A 67 2.52 10.76 10.49
N GLY A 68 2.07 11.45 9.43
CA GLY A 68 2.12 12.91 9.36
C GLY A 68 1.28 13.62 10.43
N ALA A 69 0.12 13.06 10.80
CA ALA A 69 -0.67 13.56 11.92
C ALA A 69 0.07 13.40 13.26
N GLY A 70 0.77 12.27 13.45
CA GLY A 70 1.64 12.03 14.60
C GLY A 70 2.81 13.02 14.70
N GLU A 71 3.48 13.29 13.58
CA GLU A 71 4.54 14.30 13.51
C GLU A 71 4.02 15.70 13.85
N LYS A 72 2.83 16.05 13.35
CA LYS A 72 2.21 17.34 13.64
C LYS A 72 1.85 17.48 15.12
N MET A 73 1.31 16.44 15.74
CA MET A 73 1.08 16.42 17.19
C MET A 73 2.38 16.56 17.97
N LEU A 74 3.43 15.82 17.60
CA LEU A 74 4.74 15.92 18.23
C LEU A 74 5.31 17.34 18.12
N GLY A 75 5.22 17.95 16.93
CA GLY A 75 5.61 19.33 16.69
C GLY A 75 4.86 20.32 17.58
N THR A 76 3.52 20.20 17.69
CA THR A 76 2.73 21.06 18.59
C THR A 76 3.07 20.86 20.06
N LEU A 77 3.42 19.63 20.49
CA LEU A 77 3.83 19.38 21.87
C LEU A 77 5.23 19.95 22.18
N LEU A 78 6.13 19.96 21.20
CA LEU A 78 7.43 20.61 21.32
C LEU A 78 7.30 22.14 21.37
N ASP A 79 6.43 22.71 20.52
CA ASP A 79 6.17 24.15 20.44
C ASP A 79 5.61 24.72 21.76
N VAL A 80 4.74 23.97 22.46
CA VAL A 80 4.19 24.38 23.77
C VAL A 80 5.21 24.33 24.91
N LYS A 81 6.33 23.61 24.75
CA LYS A 81 7.36 23.46 25.79
C LYS A 81 8.55 24.41 25.63
N VAL A 82 8.58 25.24 24.59
CA VAL A 82 9.54 26.34 24.39
C VAL A 82 8.93 27.63 24.93
#